data_AF-A0A8T7DMF2-F1
#
_entry.id   AF-A0A8T7DMF2-F1
#
_cell.length_a   1.000
_cell.length_b   1.000
_cell.length_c   1.000
_cell.angle_alpha   90.00
_cell.angle_beta   90.00
_cell.angle_gamma   90.00
#
_symmetry.space_group_name_H-M   'P 1'
#
loop_
_entity.id
_entity.type
_entity.pdbx_description
1 polymer ?
#
loop_
_entity_poly.entity_id
_entity_poly.type
_entity_poly.pdbx_seq_one_letter_code
_entity_poly.pdbx_strand_id
1 'polypeptide(L)' 'TARFSSPLGVYDFQKRSSLIGCSAQGASALGEVASTLARGEGLVAHARSAEYRIK' A
#
# COMPACT_ATOMS: atom_id res chain seq x y z
N THR A 1 -2.97 -16.87 -27.01
CA THR A 1 -2.96 -15.76 -26.02
C THR A 1 -4.35 -15.21 -25.64
N ALA A 2 -5.48 -15.72 -26.15
CA ALA A 2 -6.82 -15.26 -25.71
C ALA A 2 -7.18 -15.60 -24.24
N ARG A 3 -6.56 -16.62 -23.64
CA ARG A 3 -6.89 -17.08 -22.27
C ARG A 3 -6.59 -16.03 -21.18
N PHE A 4 -5.66 -15.12 -21.43
CA PHE A 4 -5.14 -14.17 -20.42
C PHE A 4 -5.13 -12.72 -20.90
N SER A 5 -5.73 -12.43 -22.06
CA SER A 5 -5.71 -11.10 -22.65
C SER A 5 -7.11 -10.73 -23.11
N SER A 6 -7.50 -9.50 -22.81
CA SER A 6 -8.72 -8.90 -23.33
C SER A 6 -8.48 -8.35 -24.74
N PRO A 7 -9.53 -8.21 -25.57
CA PRO A 7 -9.41 -7.48 -26.84
C PRO A 7 -9.02 -6.02 -26.59
N LEU A 8 -8.35 -5.42 -27.59
CA LEU A 8 -7.91 -4.02 -27.51
C LEU A 8 -9.11 -3.09 -27.29
N GLY A 9 -9.00 -2.20 -26.32
CA GLY A 9 -9.99 -1.21 -25.96
C GLY A 9 -9.35 0.07 -25.40
N VAL A 10 -10.19 1.02 -25.00
CA VAL A 10 -9.71 2.33 -24.52
C VAL A 10 -8.84 2.21 -23.27
N TYR A 11 -9.11 1.23 -22.40
CA TYR A 11 -8.35 1.00 -21.16
C TYR A 11 -6.88 0.67 -21.39
N ASP A 12 -6.52 0.11 -22.56
CA ASP A 12 -5.12 -0.17 -22.92
C ASP A 12 -4.29 1.10 -23.08
N PHE A 13 -4.94 2.24 -23.31
CA PHE A 13 -4.33 3.56 -23.46
C PHE A 13 -4.46 4.43 -22.21
N GLN A 14 -5.03 3.90 -21.12
CA GLN A 14 -5.17 4.59 -19.84
C GLN A 14 -4.19 4.05 -18.80
N LYS A 15 -3.75 4.90 -17.88
CA LYS A 15 -3.04 4.49 -16.66
C LYS A 15 -3.96 4.69 -15.47
N ARG A 16 -3.97 3.72 -14.54
CA ARG A 16 -4.76 3.80 -13.30
C ARG A 16 -3.84 4.10 -12.13
N SER A 17 -4.14 5.17 -11.41
CA SER A 17 -3.44 5.56 -10.18
C SER A 17 -4.38 5.36 -8.98
N SER A 18 -3.86 4.74 -7.92
CA SER A 18 -4.61 4.58 -6.67
C SER A 18 -4.44 5.82 -5.79
N LEU A 19 -5.52 6.22 -5.12
CA LEU A 19 -5.50 7.23 -4.07
C LEU A 19 -5.85 6.55 -2.74
N ILE A 20 -4.97 6.69 -1.75
CA ILE A 20 -5.15 6.12 -0.42
C ILE A 20 -5.02 7.25 0.61
N GLY A 21 -6.07 7.45 1.39
CA GLY A 21 -6.11 8.41 2.49
C GLY A 21 -6.33 7.69 3.81
N CYS A 22 -5.46 7.93 4.79
CA CYS A 22 -5.62 7.43 6.15
C CYS A 22 -5.96 8.59 7.09
N SER A 23 -7.01 8.43 7.90
CA SER A 23 -7.24 9.32 9.04
C SER A 23 -6.12 9.13 10.08
N ALA A 24 -5.95 10.09 11.00
CA ALA A 24 -4.96 9.94 12.06
C ALA A 24 -5.19 8.69 12.92
N GLN A 25 -6.46 8.37 13.23
CA GLN A 25 -6.82 7.16 13.98
C GLN A 25 -6.54 5.89 13.18
N GLY A 26 -6.90 5.89 11.89
CA GLY A 26 -6.62 4.76 10.99
C GLY A 26 -5.13 4.53 10.80
N ALA A 27 -4.34 5.59 10.66
CA ALA A 27 -2.88 5.51 10.55
C ALA A 27 -2.24 4.95 11.83
N SER A 28 -2.75 5.32 13.01
CA SER A 28 -2.29 4.76 14.28
C SER A 28 -2.57 3.26 14.35
N ALA A 29 -3.81 2.84 14.06
CA ALA A 29 -4.20 1.43 14.09
C ALA A 29 -3.43 0.57 13.07
N LEU A 30 -3.27 1.07 11.83
CA LEU A 30 -2.51 0.38 10.79
C LEU A 30 -1.00 0.39 11.06
N GLY A 31 -0.51 1.39 11.80
CA GLY A 31 0.91 1.55 12.12
C GLY A 31 1.49 0.37 12.88
N GLU A 32 0.74 -0.21 13.81
CA GLU A 32 1.16 -1.38 14.60
C GLU A 32 1.40 -2.61 13.71
N VAL A 33 0.46 -2.88 12.79
CA VAL A 33 0.56 -3.99 11.83
C VAL A 33 1.70 -3.74 10.85
N ALA A 34 1.77 -2.53 10.28
CA ALA A 34 2.81 -2.16 9.33
C ALA A 34 4.22 -2.24 9.94
N SER A 35 4.39 -1.84 11.21
CA SER A 35 5.66 -1.99 11.92
C SER A 35 6.04 -3.46 12.07
N THR A 36 5.10 -4.30 12.51
CA THR A 36 5.35 -5.74 12.71
C THR A 36 5.84 -6.42 11.43
N LEU A 37 5.16 -6.15 10.30
CA LEU A 37 5.56 -6.67 8.99
C LEU A 37 6.94 -6.15 8.58
N ALA A 38 7.15 -4.83 8.65
CA ALA A 38 8.41 -4.21 8.22
C ALA A 38 9.61 -4.64 9.08
N ARG A 39 9.42 -4.91 10.38
CA ARG A 39 10.47 -5.48 11.23
C ARG A 39 10.79 -6.92 10.86
N GLY A 40 9.77 -7.73 10.57
CA GLY A 40 9.94 -9.10 10.08
C GLY A 40 10.72 -9.17 8.76
N GLU A 41 10.59 -8.16 7.91
CA GLU A 41 11.29 -8.05 6.62
C GLU A 41 12.65 -7.32 6.72
N GLY A 42 13.07 -6.86 7.90
CA GLY A 42 14.32 -6.10 8.08
C GLY A 42 14.27 -4.66 7.55
N LEU A 43 13.10 -4.14 7.18
CA LEU A 43 12.88 -2.79 6.64
C LEU A 43 12.72 -1.76 7.78
N VAL A 44 13.78 -1.55 8.55
CA VAL A 44 13.76 -0.72 9.78
C VAL A 44 13.24 0.70 9.54
N ALA A 45 13.58 1.33 8.42
CA ALA A 45 13.10 2.68 8.10
C ALA A 45 11.58 2.73 7.87
N HIS A 46 11.01 1.68 7.24
CA HIS A 46 9.57 1.59 7.02
C HIS A 46 8.83 1.37 8.36
N ALA A 47 9.35 0.47 9.20
CA ALA A 47 8.80 0.24 10.55
C ALA A 47 8.79 1.52 11.38
N ARG A 48 9.92 2.24 11.43
CA ARG A 48 10.01 3.52 12.17
C ARG A 48 9.02 4.55 11.64
N SER A 49 8.87 4.66 10.32
CA SER A 49 7.87 5.57 9.73
C SER A 49 6.47 5.28 10.26
N ALA A 50 6.07 4.00 10.31
CA ALA A 50 4.78 3.59 10.86
C ALA A 50 4.66 3.91 12.35
N GLU A 51 5.68 3.55 13.14
CA GLU A 51 5.74 3.78 14.59
C GLU A 51 5.61 5.25 14.98
N TYR A 52 6.19 6.17 14.20
CA TYR A 52 6.07 7.62 14.44
C TYR A 52 4.64 8.16 14.39
N ARG A 53 3.69 7.39 13.85
CA ARG A 53 2.28 7.81 13.70
C ARG A 53 1.35 7.15 14.73
N ILE A 54 1.88 6.24 15.54
CA ILE A 54 1.14 5.59 16.63
C ILE A 54 1.05 6.57 17.81
N LYS A 55 -0.16 6.77 18.33
CA LYS A 55 -0.41 7.63 19.50
C LYS A 55 -0.53 6.83 20.78
#